data_AF-A0A3B0AQ17-F1
#
_entry.id   AF-A0A3B0AQ17-F1
#
_cell.length_a   1.000
_cell.length_b   1.000
_cell.length_c   1.000
_cell.angle_alpha   90.00
_cell.angle_beta   90.00
_cell.angle_gamma   90.00
#
_symmetry.space_group_name_H-M   'P 1'
#
loop_
_entity.id
_entity.type
_entity.pdbx_description
1 polymer ?
#
loop_
_entity_poly.entity_id
_entity_poly.type
_entity_poly.pdbx_seq_one_letter_code
_entity_poly.pdbx_strand_id
1 'polypeptide(L)'
;MPEVFQFPVKFLINGAPKTLDSEYTVLNYKGSAYVPIRFIAESLLSKVYYTEEQERIISINAPFMELPQEYPRELARLNGDIVYVSQKLAYNEEQLANFIKNVKANVKDWIRIVRYTPEGDPIIQTVSYDSGKFKYVVDATRDKFGGDPVRESACSSLESSHDVLGDIPYTEFSLQGCGEQKRTVSLYRLFEK
;
A
#
# COMPACT_ATOMS: atom_id res chain seq x y z
N MET A 1 35.86 -21.45 -6.74
CA MET A 1 34.76 -20.49 -6.99
C MET A 1 33.59 -20.96 -6.14
N PRO A 2 32.85 -20.09 -5.43
CA PRO A 2 31.69 -20.57 -4.67
C PRO A 2 30.60 -21.03 -5.66
N GLU A 3 30.18 -22.28 -5.53
CA GLU A 3 29.20 -22.89 -6.42
C GLU A 3 27.77 -22.44 -6.04
N VAL A 4 26.93 -22.24 -7.06
CA VAL A 4 25.51 -21.93 -6.94
C VAL A 4 24.75 -23.10 -7.55
N PHE A 5 23.80 -23.66 -6.81
CA PHE A 5 23.00 -24.80 -7.28
C PHE A 5 21.50 -24.52 -7.14
N GLN A 6 20.70 -25.14 -8.00
CA GLN A 6 19.26 -25.23 -7.79
C GLN A 6 18.98 -26.02 -6.51
N PHE A 7 18.08 -25.49 -5.68
CA PHE A 7 17.81 -26.02 -4.35
C PHE A 7 16.32 -26.32 -4.18
N PRO A 8 15.85 -27.52 -4.57
CA PRO A 8 14.44 -27.89 -4.46
C PRO A 8 14.03 -27.98 -3.00
N VAL A 9 13.09 -27.12 -2.58
CA VAL A 9 12.62 -27.00 -1.20
C VAL A 9 11.11 -26.89 -1.13
N LYS A 10 10.55 -27.22 0.03
CA LYS A 10 9.14 -26.98 0.37
C LYS A 10 9.06 -25.75 1.27
N PHE A 11 8.09 -24.88 1.01
CA PHE A 11 7.85 -23.70 1.86
C PHE A 11 6.69 -23.94 2.81
N LEU A 12 6.92 -23.60 4.08
CA LEU A 12 5.89 -23.42 5.10
C LEU A 12 5.97 -21.97 5.56
N ILE A 13 4.97 -21.15 5.22
CA ILE A 13 4.91 -19.74 5.58
C ILE A 13 3.70 -19.54 6.49
N ASN A 14 3.93 -19.02 7.69
CA ASN A 14 2.92 -18.92 8.75
C ASN A 14 2.20 -20.26 9.02
N GLY A 15 2.96 -21.36 8.99
CA GLY A 15 2.44 -22.72 9.20
C GLY A 15 1.68 -23.33 8.02
N ALA A 16 1.49 -22.59 6.91
CA ALA A 16 0.78 -23.07 5.73
C ALA A 16 1.75 -23.45 4.60
N PRO A 17 1.55 -24.59 3.91
CA PRO A 17 2.29 -24.92 2.70
C PRO A 17 2.12 -23.86 1.61
N LYS A 18 3.22 -23.47 0.97
CA LYS A 18 3.22 -22.55 -0.17
C LYS A 18 4.04 -23.13 -1.33
N THR A 19 3.56 -22.92 -2.54
CA THR A 19 4.20 -23.35 -3.79
C THR A 19 4.76 -22.14 -4.50
N LEU A 20 6.04 -22.22 -4.87
CA LEU A 20 6.66 -21.25 -5.76
C LEU A 20 6.25 -21.57 -7.21
N ASP A 21 5.96 -20.55 -8.01
CA ASP A 21 5.71 -20.76 -9.44
C ASP A 21 6.93 -21.40 -10.10
N SER A 22 6.68 -22.33 -11.01
CA SER A 22 7.67 -23.02 -11.84
C SER A 22 8.60 -22.09 -12.62
N GLU A 23 8.21 -20.84 -12.88
CA GLU A 23 9.06 -19.85 -13.55
C GLU A 23 10.21 -19.33 -12.66
N TYR A 24 10.13 -19.51 -11.33
CA TYR A 24 11.16 -19.09 -10.41
C TYR A 24 11.95 -20.27 -9.83
N THR A 25 13.19 -19.99 -9.41
CA THR A 25 14.06 -20.99 -8.79
C THR A 25 14.55 -20.53 -7.42
N VAL A 26 14.86 -21.49 -6.56
CA VAL A 26 15.55 -21.27 -5.30
C VAL A 26 17.00 -21.66 -5.50
N LEU A 27 17.91 -20.77 -5.13
CA LEU A 27 19.34 -21.02 -5.23
C LEU A 27 19.91 -21.28 -3.85
N ASN A 28 20.84 -22.22 -3.73
CA ASN A 28 21.71 -22.30 -2.57
C ASN A 28 23.06 -21.67 -2.92
N TYR A 29 23.49 -20.72 -2.10
CA TYR A 29 24.82 -20.14 -2.19
C TYR A 29 25.42 -20.06 -0.79
N LYS A 30 26.55 -20.77 -0.61
CA LYS A 30 27.27 -20.87 0.66
C LYS A 30 26.37 -21.29 1.84
N GLY A 31 25.48 -22.25 1.61
CA GLY A 31 24.56 -22.76 2.65
C GLY A 31 23.36 -21.86 2.93
N SER A 32 23.23 -20.74 2.22
CA SER A 32 22.09 -19.82 2.33
C SER A 32 21.12 -20.03 1.17
N ALA A 33 19.83 -20.06 1.46
CA ALA A 33 18.77 -20.12 0.45
C ALA A 33 18.46 -18.70 -0.06
N TYR A 34 18.46 -18.54 -1.38
CA TYR A 34 18.06 -17.33 -2.09
C TYR A 34 16.71 -17.60 -2.71
N VAL A 35 15.71 -16.87 -2.24
CA VAL A 35 14.31 -17.06 -2.60
C VAL A 35 13.82 -15.78 -3.29
N PRO A 36 12.97 -15.88 -4.33
CA PRO A 36 12.38 -14.71 -4.96
C PRO A 36 11.69 -13.82 -3.92
N ILE A 37 12.12 -12.57 -3.83
CA ILE A 37 11.64 -11.65 -2.78
C ILE A 37 10.13 -11.43 -2.86
N ARG A 38 9.57 -11.37 -4.08
CA ARG A 38 8.13 -11.23 -4.31
C ARG A 38 7.33 -12.38 -3.71
N PHE A 39 7.80 -13.62 -3.87
CA PHE A 39 7.16 -14.81 -3.30
C PHE A 39 7.06 -14.75 -1.77
N ILE A 40 8.14 -14.33 -1.10
CA ILE A 40 8.15 -14.17 0.37
C ILE A 40 7.27 -12.98 0.79
N ALA A 41 7.42 -11.84 0.13
CA ALA A 41 6.71 -10.61 0.48
C ALA A 41 5.19 -10.80 0.36
N GLU A 42 4.69 -11.27 -0.78
CA GLU A 42 3.26 -11.47 -1.00
C GLU A 42 2.67 -12.53 -0.06
N SER A 43 3.45 -13.58 0.26
CA SER A 43 3.05 -14.59 1.25
C SER A 43 2.90 -14.02 2.67
N LEU A 44 3.53 -12.88 2.95
CA LEU A 44 3.47 -12.13 4.20
C LEU A 44 2.59 -10.88 4.10
N LEU A 45 1.77 -10.76 3.03
CA LEU A 45 0.92 -9.60 2.74
C LEU A 45 1.69 -8.29 2.53
N SER A 46 2.98 -8.38 2.26
CA SER A 46 3.82 -7.25 1.86
C SER A 46 3.74 -7.04 0.35
N LYS A 47 3.96 -5.79 -0.08
CA LYS A 47 4.12 -5.43 -1.49
C LYS A 47 5.57 -5.17 -1.80
N VAL A 48 5.97 -5.44 -3.04
CA VAL A 48 7.31 -5.15 -3.55
C VAL A 48 7.20 -4.17 -4.71
N TYR A 49 7.90 -3.05 -4.59
CA TYR A 49 7.97 -2.03 -5.62
C TYR A 49 9.40 -1.90 -6.14
N TYR A 50 9.52 -1.63 -7.43
CA TYR A 50 10.79 -1.48 -8.13
C TYR A 50 10.82 -0.12 -8.79
N THR A 51 11.90 0.63 -8.60
CA THR A 51 12.14 1.88 -9.33
C THR A 51 13.08 1.62 -10.50
N GLU A 52 12.74 2.16 -11.66
CA GLU A 52 13.59 2.12 -12.87
C GLU A 52 14.37 3.43 -13.06
N GLU A 53 14.44 4.26 -12.02
CA GLU A 53 15.15 5.53 -12.02
C GLU A 53 16.67 5.35 -11.86
N GLN A 54 17.38 6.46 -11.63
CA GLN A 54 18.84 6.52 -11.54
C GLN A 54 19.40 5.54 -10.49
N GLU A 55 18.65 5.32 -9.40
CA GLU A 55 18.92 4.30 -8.40
C GLU A 55 17.85 3.20 -8.48
N ARG A 56 18.30 1.94 -8.57
CA ARG A 56 17.43 0.77 -8.53
C ARG A 56 17.08 0.47 -7.07
N ILE A 57 15.88 0.84 -6.66
CA ILE A 57 15.37 0.60 -5.32
C ILE A 57 14.36 -0.54 -5.38
N ILE A 58 14.47 -1.47 -4.43
CA ILE A 58 13.46 -2.47 -4.13
C ILE A 58 12.83 -2.07 -2.79
N SER A 59 11.62 -1.53 -2.84
CA SER A 59 10.83 -1.30 -1.64
C SER A 59 10.05 -2.55 -1.28
N ILE A 60 10.04 -2.89 0.02
CA ILE A 60 9.21 -3.96 0.57
C ILE A 60 8.47 -3.36 1.75
N ASN A 61 7.14 -3.34 1.69
CA ASN A 61 6.34 -2.74 2.75
C ASN A 61 5.09 -3.57 3.06
N ALA A 62 4.60 -3.43 4.29
CA ALA A 62 3.39 -4.08 4.78
C ALA A 62 2.46 -2.99 5.35
N PRO A 63 1.13 -3.22 5.41
CA PRO A 63 0.14 -2.15 5.62
C PRO A 63 0.31 -1.39 6.94
N PHE A 64 0.58 -2.11 8.04
CA PHE A 64 0.57 -1.56 9.40
C PHE A 64 1.95 -1.61 10.08
N MET A 65 3.02 -1.51 9.29
CA MET A 65 4.38 -1.39 9.83
C MET A 65 4.67 0.03 10.27
N GLU A 66 5.50 0.17 11.30
CA GLU A 66 6.00 1.48 11.72
C GLU A 66 6.86 2.09 10.61
N LEU A 67 6.47 3.30 10.17
CA LEU A 67 7.24 4.09 9.21
C LEU A 67 8.27 4.96 9.94
N PRO A 68 9.38 5.35 9.28
CA PRO A 68 10.33 6.30 9.83
C PRO A 68 9.67 7.57 10.39
N GLN A 69 10.29 8.18 11.40
CA GLN A 69 9.80 9.45 11.96
C GLN A 69 9.85 10.55 10.90
N GLU A 70 10.98 10.68 10.19
CA GLU A 70 11.08 11.52 9.01
C GLU A 70 10.59 10.75 7.79
N TYR A 71 9.43 11.14 7.27
CA TYR A 71 8.80 10.47 6.14
C TYR A 71 8.50 11.44 4.98
N PRO A 72 9.54 11.97 4.31
CA PRO A 72 9.38 12.95 3.25
C PRO A 72 8.69 12.34 2.01
N ARG A 73 8.12 13.22 1.17
CA ARG A 73 7.37 12.84 -0.06
C ARG A 73 8.11 11.82 -0.92
N GLU A 74 9.41 12.02 -1.09
CA GLU A 74 10.25 11.15 -1.90
C GLU A 74 10.37 9.75 -1.31
N LEU A 75 10.54 9.63 0.01
CA LEU A 75 10.58 8.32 0.65
C LEU A 75 9.23 7.60 0.56
N ALA A 76 8.12 8.32 0.73
CA ALA A 76 6.77 7.74 0.54
C ALA A 76 6.56 7.25 -0.90
N ARG A 77 7.01 8.03 -1.90
CA ARG A 77 6.97 7.66 -3.31
C ARG A 77 7.78 6.40 -3.58
N LEU A 78 9.04 6.37 -3.13
CA LEU A 78 9.94 5.21 -3.29
C LEU A 78 9.44 3.99 -2.53
N ASN A 79 8.73 4.20 -1.43
CA ASN A 79 8.08 3.13 -0.68
C ASN A 79 6.88 2.52 -1.43
N GLY A 80 6.41 3.14 -2.52
CA GLY A 80 5.25 2.69 -3.30
C GLY A 80 3.91 3.16 -2.74
N ASP A 81 3.92 4.13 -1.82
CA ASP A 81 2.69 4.75 -1.32
C ASP A 81 2.10 5.70 -2.36
N ILE A 82 0.78 5.86 -2.36
CA ILE A 82 0.10 6.87 -3.17
C ILE A 82 0.38 8.22 -2.54
N VAL A 83 1.16 9.07 -3.21
CA VAL A 83 1.53 10.39 -2.68
C VAL A 83 0.71 11.46 -3.38
N TYR A 84 -0.25 12.05 -2.67
CA TYR A 84 -1.02 13.17 -3.19
C TYR A 84 -0.27 14.48 -2.97
N VAL A 85 -0.02 15.24 -4.04
CA VAL A 85 0.66 16.55 -3.97
C VAL A 85 -0.31 17.69 -4.29
N SER A 86 -1.06 17.57 -5.39
CA SER A 86 -2.04 18.57 -5.83
C SER A 86 -3.03 17.93 -6.81
N GLN A 87 -3.99 18.71 -7.30
CA GLN A 87 -4.93 18.27 -8.34
C GLN A 87 -4.24 17.79 -9.62
N LYS A 88 -3.04 18.30 -9.93
CA LYS A 88 -2.30 17.98 -11.16
C LYS A 88 -1.17 16.97 -10.95
N LEU A 89 -0.82 16.67 -9.70
CA LEU A 89 0.36 15.87 -9.39
C LEU A 89 0.09 14.94 -8.21
N ALA A 90 0.26 13.66 -8.49
CA ALA A 90 0.34 12.60 -7.50
C ALA A 90 1.22 11.48 -8.06
N TYR A 91 1.78 10.68 -7.15
CA TYR A 91 2.65 9.56 -7.48
C TYR A 91 2.00 8.23 -7.10
N ASN A 92 2.37 7.17 -7.82
CA ASN A 92 1.89 5.81 -7.61
C ASN A 92 0.36 5.66 -7.65
N GLU A 93 -0.36 6.52 -8.39
CA GLU A 93 -1.83 6.49 -8.46
C GLU A 93 -2.37 5.20 -9.07
N GLU A 94 -1.57 4.47 -9.85
CA GLU A 94 -1.92 3.15 -10.37
C GLU A 94 -2.21 2.13 -9.26
N GLN A 95 -1.66 2.33 -8.05
CA GLN A 95 -1.95 1.46 -6.90
C GLN A 95 -3.41 1.55 -6.46
N LEU A 96 -4.06 2.70 -6.63
CA LEU A 96 -5.48 2.85 -6.34
C LEU A 96 -6.32 1.99 -7.29
N ALA A 97 -6.01 2.03 -8.60
CA ALA A 97 -6.70 1.23 -9.61
C ALA A 97 -6.55 -0.27 -9.36
N ASN A 98 -5.32 -0.71 -9.02
CA ASN A 98 -5.04 -2.11 -8.66
C ASN A 98 -5.82 -2.55 -7.41
N PHE A 99 -5.85 -1.72 -6.39
CA PHE A 99 -6.61 -1.99 -5.17
C PHE A 99 -8.11 -2.12 -5.43
N ILE A 100 -8.69 -1.20 -6.20
CA ILE A 100 -10.11 -1.25 -6.58
C ILE A 100 -10.41 -2.54 -7.37
N LYS A 101 -9.53 -2.93 -8.29
CA LYS A 101 -9.65 -4.19 -9.04
C LYS A 101 -9.65 -5.40 -8.10
N ASN A 102 -8.73 -5.43 -7.14
CA ASN A 102 -8.63 -6.52 -6.17
C ASN A 102 -9.84 -6.58 -5.25
N VAL A 103 -10.30 -5.44 -4.72
CA VAL A 103 -11.53 -5.34 -3.93
C VAL A 103 -12.74 -5.89 -4.70
N LYS A 104 -12.91 -5.49 -5.97
CA LYS A 104 -14.00 -5.99 -6.83
C LYS A 104 -13.93 -7.50 -7.08
N ALA A 105 -12.73 -8.06 -7.12
CA ALA A 105 -12.48 -9.49 -7.26
C ALA A 105 -12.49 -10.25 -5.93
N ASN A 106 -12.80 -9.59 -4.81
CA ASN A 106 -12.72 -10.14 -3.45
C ASN A 106 -11.32 -10.70 -3.11
N VAL A 107 -10.27 -10.08 -3.64
CA VAL A 107 -8.87 -10.40 -3.35
C VAL A 107 -8.39 -9.49 -2.23
N LYS A 108 -7.84 -10.10 -1.17
CA LYS A 108 -7.22 -9.39 -0.05
C LYS A 108 -6.12 -8.47 -0.55
N ASP A 109 -6.20 -7.19 -0.20
CA ASP A 109 -5.23 -6.19 -0.65
C ASP A 109 -5.23 -4.98 0.31
N TRP A 110 -4.27 -4.08 0.15
CA TRP A 110 -4.16 -2.86 0.93
C TRP A 110 -3.48 -1.73 0.15
N ILE A 111 -3.75 -0.49 0.50
CA ILE A 111 -3.04 0.69 -0.01
C ILE A 111 -2.69 1.64 1.13
N ARG A 112 -1.67 2.45 0.90
CA ARG A 112 -1.31 3.57 1.75
C ARG A 112 -1.31 4.84 0.92
N ILE A 113 -2.00 5.86 1.42
CA ILE A 113 -2.07 7.20 0.84
C ILE A 113 -1.38 8.13 1.82
N VAL A 114 -0.45 8.95 1.33
CA VAL A 114 0.25 9.94 2.13
C VAL A 114 -0.08 11.32 1.59
N ARG A 115 -0.54 12.18 2.50
CA ARG A 115 -0.77 13.60 2.27
C ARG A 115 0.18 14.38 3.16
N TYR A 116 0.44 15.63 2.83
CA TYR A 116 1.35 16.47 3.60
C TYR A 116 0.63 17.77 3.99
N THR A 117 0.83 18.21 5.22
CA THR A 117 0.40 19.54 5.67
C THR A 117 1.17 20.63 4.92
N PRO A 118 0.72 21.90 4.96
CA PRO A 118 1.49 23.03 4.44
C PRO A 118 2.90 23.13 5.03
N GLU A 119 3.07 22.73 6.30
CA GLU A 119 4.35 22.67 7.02
C GLU A 119 5.24 21.50 6.57
N GLY A 120 4.67 20.52 5.87
CA GLY A 120 5.37 19.35 5.35
C GLY A 120 5.28 18.11 6.24
N ASP A 121 4.38 18.10 7.23
CA ASP A 121 4.16 16.93 8.09
C ASP A 121 3.30 15.89 7.37
N PRO A 122 3.68 14.59 7.36
CA PRO A 122 2.93 13.55 6.69
C PRO A 122 1.68 13.13 7.49
N ILE A 123 0.56 13.01 6.79
CA ILE A 123 -0.67 12.35 7.23
C ILE A 123 -0.79 11.05 6.44
N ILE A 124 -0.69 9.93 7.13
CA ILE A 124 -0.64 8.59 6.57
C ILE A 124 -2.02 7.94 6.71
N GLN A 125 -2.57 7.47 5.59
CA GLN A 125 -3.87 6.82 5.53
C GLN A 125 -3.68 5.41 4.96
N THR A 126 -3.91 4.38 5.76
CA THR A 126 -3.83 2.98 5.31
C THR A 126 -5.22 2.37 5.23
N VAL A 127 -5.54 1.74 4.10
CA VAL A 127 -6.75 0.94 3.92
C VAL A 127 -6.34 -0.49 3.62
N SER A 128 -6.85 -1.47 4.37
CA SER A 128 -6.77 -2.88 4.01
C SER A 128 -8.16 -3.46 3.81
N TYR A 129 -8.30 -4.29 2.78
CA TYR A 129 -9.49 -5.05 2.47
C TYR A 129 -9.24 -6.54 2.70
N ASP A 130 -10.16 -7.20 3.39
CA ASP A 130 -10.18 -8.66 3.55
C ASP A 130 -11.63 -9.14 3.60
N SER A 131 -12.03 -9.94 2.62
CA SER A 131 -13.29 -10.69 2.62
C SER A 131 -14.52 -9.81 2.92
N GLY A 132 -14.68 -8.72 2.16
CA GLY A 132 -15.81 -7.79 2.29
C GLY A 132 -15.70 -6.78 3.43
N LYS A 133 -14.60 -6.77 4.20
CA LYS A 133 -14.38 -5.83 5.30
C LYS A 133 -13.21 -4.92 5.01
N PHE A 134 -13.34 -3.64 5.36
CA PHE A 134 -12.27 -2.67 5.27
C PHE A 134 -11.81 -2.26 6.67
N LYS A 135 -10.49 -2.21 6.87
CA LYS A 135 -9.87 -1.54 8.01
C LYS A 135 -9.18 -0.28 7.49
N TYR A 136 -9.53 0.85 8.07
CA TYR A 136 -8.98 2.15 7.76
C TYR A 136 -8.23 2.69 8.98
N VAL A 137 -6.99 3.14 8.76
CA VAL A 137 -6.16 3.76 9.79
C VAL A 137 -5.65 5.09 9.27
N VAL A 138 -5.82 6.14 10.06
CA VAL A 138 -5.18 7.44 9.85
C VAL A 138 -4.16 7.63 10.95
N ASP A 139 -2.90 7.86 10.56
CA ASP A 139 -1.80 8.25 11.43
C ASP A 139 -1.38 9.68 11.05
N ALA A 140 -1.61 10.60 11.99
CA ALA A 140 -1.19 11.99 11.98
C ALA A 140 -0.27 12.29 13.16
N THR A 141 0.43 11.30 13.74
CA THR A 141 1.33 11.49 14.90
C THR A 141 2.48 12.45 14.61
N ARG A 142 2.79 12.66 13.32
CA ARG A 142 3.87 13.54 12.84
C ARG A 142 3.39 14.96 12.58
N ASP A 143 2.08 15.19 12.55
CA ASP A 143 1.48 16.53 12.49
C ASP A 143 1.41 17.13 13.90
N LYS A 144 2.28 18.11 14.16
CA LYS A 144 2.43 18.72 15.49
C LYS A 144 1.21 19.55 15.93
N PHE A 145 0.31 19.86 15.00
CA PHE A 145 -0.90 20.65 15.25
C PHE A 145 -2.19 19.83 15.10
N GLY A 146 -2.06 18.52 14.86
CA GLY A 146 -3.18 17.59 14.68
C GLY A 146 -3.92 17.26 15.99
N GLY A 147 -5.15 16.77 15.84
CA GLY A 147 -5.96 16.21 16.94
C GLY A 147 -5.52 14.80 17.32
N ASP A 148 -6.47 13.85 17.41
CA ASP A 148 -6.15 12.45 17.71
C ASP A 148 -5.09 11.89 16.74
N PRO A 149 -3.91 11.45 17.24
CA PRO A 149 -2.75 11.20 16.42
C PRO A 149 -2.88 9.90 15.61
N VAL A 150 -3.66 8.92 16.10
CA VAL A 150 -3.98 7.71 15.35
C VAL A 150 -5.46 7.39 15.52
N ARG A 151 -6.16 7.13 14.41
CA ARG A 151 -7.57 6.72 14.39
C ARG A 151 -7.75 5.49 13.53
N GLU A 152 -8.39 4.47 14.09
CA GLU A 152 -8.76 3.25 13.38
C GLU A 152 -10.28 3.17 13.22
N SER A 153 -10.75 2.64 12.09
CA SER A 153 -12.16 2.41 11.82
C SER A 153 -12.36 1.18 10.93
N ALA A 154 -13.29 0.32 11.31
CA ALA A 154 -13.83 -0.67 10.39
C ALA A 154 -14.86 0.02 9.48
N CYS A 155 -14.79 -0.23 8.17
CA CYS A 155 -15.71 0.30 7.17
C CYS A 155 -16.36 -0.84 6.36
N SER A 156 -17.52 -0.56 5.79
CA SER A 156 -18.41 -1.57 5.20
C SER A 156 -18.28 -1.69 3.68
N SER A 157 -18.02 -0.59 2.97
CA SER A 157 -17.88 -0.59 1.51
C SER A 157 -16.90 0.49 1.04
N LEU A 158 -16.40 0.31 -0.19
CA LEU A 158 -15.70 1.32 -0.97
C LEU A 158 -16.60 1.70 -2.14
N GLU A 159 -16.91 2.99 -2.27
CA GLU A 159 -17.78 3.53 -3.29
C GLU A 159 -17.06 4.60 -4.10
N SER A 160 -17.55 4.86 -5.30
CA SER A 160 -17.05 5.91 -6.17
C SER A 160 -18.19 6.77 -6.72
N SER A 161 -17.99 8.08 -6.77
CA SER A 161 -18.88 9.02 -7.42
C SER A 161 -18.09 9.96 -8.32
N HIS A 162 -18.72 10.41 -9.42
CA HIS A 162 -18.15 11.46 -10.26
C HIS A 162 -18.63 12.82 -9.74
N ASP A 163 -17.72 13.78 -9.66
CA ASP A 163 -18.00 15.12 -9.16
C ASP A 163 -17.09 16.14 -9.89
N VAL A 164 -17.34 17.43 -9.67
CA VAL A 164 -16.62 18.52 -10.35
C VAL A 164 -16.18 19.56 -9.32
N LEU A 165 -14.88 19.90 -9.35
CA LEU A 165 -14.33 20.99 -8.54
C LEU A 165 -14.01 22.18 -9.44
N GLY A 166 -14.87 23.20 -9.44
CA GLY A 166 -14.82 24.27 -10.43
C GLY A 166 -15.23 23.72 -11.80
N ASP A 167 -14.28 23.63 -12.72
CA ASP A 167 -14.45 23.01 -14.05
C ASP A 167 -13.64 21.71 -14.21
N ILE A 168 -13.08 21.18 -13.12
CA ILE A 168 -12.20 20.00 -13.16
C ILE A 168 -12.98 18.77 -12.69
N PRO A 169 -13.29 17.81 -13.58
CA PRO A 169 -13.94 16.56 -13.19
C PRO A 169 -12.98 15.67 -12.38
N TYR A 170 -13.54 14.95 -11.42
CA TYR A 170 -12.81 13.97 -10.63
C TYR A 170 -13.72 12.81 -10.22
N THR A 171 -13.10 11.66 -9.96
CA THR A 171 -13.74 10.54 -9.27
C THR A 171 -13.39 10.59 -7.79
N GLU A 172 -14.39 10.77 -6.93
CA GLU A 172 -14.27 10.64 -5.48
C GLU A 172 -14.39 9.16 -5.11
N PHE A 173 -13.42 8.65 -4.36
CA PHE A 173 -13.48 7.33 -3.73
C PHE A 173 -13.71 7.51 -2.25
N SER A 174 -14.75 6.88 -1.71
CA SER A 174 -15.15 7.02 -0.31
C SER A 174 -15.37 5.67 0.35
N LEU A 175 -14.95 5.55 1.61
CA LEU A 175 -15.30 4.42 2.47
C LEU A 175 -16.60 4.73 3.21
N GLN A 176 -17.55 3.80 3.20
CA GLN A 176 -18.84 3.97 3.88
C GLN A 176 -18.93 3.15 5.16
N GLY A 177 -19.84 3.56 6.04
CA GLY A 177 -20.17 2.81 7.25
C GLY A 177 -18.96 2.66 8.19
N CYS A 178 -18.12 3.69 8.25
CA CYS A 178 -16.90 3.69 9.04
C CYS A 178 -17.18 3.97 10.52
N GLY A 179 -16.72 3.07 11.39
CA GLY A 179 -16.86 3.17 12.85
C GLY A 179 -18.31 3.07 13.35
N GLU A 180 -18.50 3.25 14.65
CA GLU A 180 -19.83 3.11 15.29
C GLU A 180 -20.87 4.10 14.75
N GLN A 181 -20.40 5.29 14.36
CA GLN A 181 -21.24 6.35 13.82
C GLN A 181 -21.57 6.17 12.33
N LYS A 182 -21.14 5.07 11.70
CA LYS A 182 -21.39 4.72 10.29
C LYS A 182 -21.09 5.89 9.33
N ARG A 183 -19.97 6.58 9.56
CA ARG A 183 -19.60 7.78 8.80
C ARG A 183 -19.11 7.40 7.40
N THR A 184 -19.20 8.36 6.49
CA THR A 184 -18.48 8.34 5.20
C THR A 184 -17.12 8.98 5.37
N VAL A 185 -16.08 8.36 4.82
CA VAL A 185 -14.72 8.89 4.78
C VAL A 185 -14.32 9.09 3.32
N SER A 186 -14.05 10.35 2.93
CA SER A 186 -13.39 10.66 1.67
C SER A 186 -11.97 10.11 1.70
N LEU A 187 -11.69 9.14 0.81
CA LEU A 187 -10.42 8.43 0.78
C LEU A 187 -9.47 9.09 -0.23
N TYR A 188 -9.92 9.23 -1.48
CA TYR A 188 -9.09 9.75 -2.56
C TYR A 188 -9.90 10.43 -3.65
N ARG A 189 -9.34 11.49 -4.22
CA ARG A 189 -9.88 12.18 -5.40
C ARG A 189 -8.95 11.96 -6.56
N LEU A 190 -9.43 11.24 -7.57
CA LEU A 190 -8.71 11.02 -8.81
C LEU A 190 -9.17 12.05 -9.83
N PHE A 191 -8.34 13.07 -10.07
CA PHE A 191 -8.59 14.10 -11.08
C PHE A 191 -8.25 13.57 -12.47
N GLU A 192 -9.09 13.88 -13.45
CA GLU A 192 -8.78 13.60 -14.86
C GLU A 192 -7.57 14.45 -15.28
N LYS A 193 -6.58 13.83 -15.92
CA LYS A 193 -5.32 14.47 -16.34
C LYS A 193 -5.36 14.83 -17.82
#